data_AF-A0A7Y5FMF1-F1
#
_entry.id   AF-A0A7Y5FMF1-F1
#
_cell.length_a   1.000
_cell.length_b   1.000
_cell.length_c   1.000
_cell.angle_alpha   90.00
_cell.angle_beta   90.00
_cell.angle_gamma   90.00
#
_symmetry.space_group_name_H-M   'P 1'
#
loop_
_entity.id
_entity.type
_entity.pdbx_description
1 polymer ?
#
loop_
_entity_poly.entity_id
_entity_poly.type
_entity_poly.pdbx_seq_one_letter_code
_entity_poly.pdbx_strand_id
1 'polypeptide(L)'
;MSWRLYYEYENFREPEITHRRVKHNLIESLIKNYAKNPLFTVRELGKSYEGRSIYLMKAGTGKIKVFLWAQMHGDEPTANAALFDIFRLLTQPGEFSALRDTILNNLSLYFIPMLNPDGAERYIRETALGIDMNRDAVQLVTPEAYILMNTFKELRPDFGFNLHDQSIRHAAGFTPRQATISFLAPPFDYIKTMSKNRMRAVQVISQLTDILHQFIPGHIGKYSDDYEPRAFGDTFQGLGASTILVESGGWPDDPEKQSIRKINFITLLSAFSSIATGSYNKYSSAEYDNLPFNKRMLYNIILRNVKLNGAVTDIGIDHEEVNYDNARTFYYRGVVKKTGKLNENIGITEYDLSGYEVKPGKVYDATAENIEAIDKRKLWSEGYLTVKTGNKEILARKFMKTGFNFTGSSALKQTPVNTDSEANFVLVRNGKVDYIILNGFFINLKSDSGDLPNTLILQ
;
A
#
# COMPACT_ATOMS: atom_id res chain seq x y z
N MET A 1 17.98 20.20 -5.39
CA MET A 1 18.31 18.76 -5.23
C MET A 1 17.08 17.88 -5.43
N SER A 2 16.07 17.93 -4.55
CA SER A 2 14.92 17.01 -4.59
C SER A 2 14.10 17.05 -5.89
N TRP A 3 13.93 18.23 -6.51
CA TRP A 3 13.32 18.33 -7.86
C TRP A 3 14.05 17.53 -8.92
N ARG A 4 15.39 17.53 -8.89
CA ARG A 4 16.19 16.78 -9.85
C ARG A 4 16.08 15.28 -9.60
N LEU A 5 16.12 14.84 -8.33
CA LEU A 5 15.83 13.45 -7.96
C LEU A 5 14.45 13.01 -8.45
N TYR A 6 13.44 13.88 -8.35
CA TYR A 6 12.10 13.59 -8.84
C TYR A 6 12.06 13.39 -10.36
N TYR A 7 12.67 14.27 -11.16
CA TYR A 7 12.60 14.16 -12.62
C TYR A 7 13.55 13.10 -13.20
N GLU A 8 14.68 12.81 -12.54
CA GLU A 8 15.65 11.80 -12.99
C GLU A 8 15.44 10.42 -12.35
N TYR A 9 14.38 10.22 -11.56
CA TYR A 9 14.10 8.99 -10.82
C TYR A 9 14.21 7.71 -11.67
N GLU A 10 13.69 7.72 -12.90
CA GLU A 10 13.69 6.54 -13.76
C GLU A 10 15.10 5.99 -14.05
N ASN A 11 16.14 6.84 -13.97
CA ASN A 11 17.52 6.39 -14.12
C ASN A 11 17.97 5.45 -12.99
N PHE A 12 17.36 5.56 -11.82
CA PHE A 12 17.72 4.84 -10.59
C PHE A 12 16.72 3.74 -10.22
N ARG A 13 15.56 3.65 -10.88
CA ARG A 13 14.57 2.60 -10.61
C ARG A 13 15.16 1.21 -10.85
N GLU A 14 15.13 0.32 -9.88
CA GLU A 14 15.55 -1.08 -10.02
C GLU A 14 14.62 -1.80 -11.02
N PRO A 15 15.11 -2.17 -12.23
CA PRO A 15 14.26 -2.72 -13.29
C PRO A 15 13.70 -4.11 -13.00
N GLU A 16 14.34 -4.91 -12.13
CA GLU A 16 13.82 -6.25 -11.82
C GLU A 16 12.58 -6.21 -10.92
N ILE A 17 12.39 -5.12 -10.17
CA ILE A 17 11.20 -4.92 -9.32
C ILE A 17 10.14 -4.18 -10.14
N THR A 18 9.30 -4.92 -10.87
CA THR A 18 8.25 -4.34 -11.73
C THR A 18 6.88 -4.30 -11.07
N HIS A 19 6.66 -5.11 -10.04
CA HIS A 19 5.39 -5.25 -9.33
C HIS A 19 5.61 -5.16 -7.82
N ARG A 20 4.59 -4.77 -7.06
CA ARG A 20 4.71 -4.65 -5.60
C ARG A 20 4.79 -6.00 -4.88
N ARG A 21 4.22 -7.08 -5.44
CA ARG A 21 4.20 -8.40 -4.79
C ARG A 21 5.51 -9.17 -4.99
N VAL A 22 6.59 -8.62 -4.42
CA VAL A 22 7.94 -9.16 -4.55
C VAL A 22 8.16 -10.35 -3.61
N LYS A 23 8.84 -11.37 -4.11
CA LYS A 23 9.19 -12.59 -3.39
C LYS A 23 10.61 -12.53 -2.84
N HIS A 24 10.86 -13.30 -1.79
CA HIS A 24 12.15 -13.33 -1.09
C HIS A 24 13.30 -13.72 -2.03
N ASN A 25 13.08 -14.66 -2.95
CA ASN A 25 14.11 -15.12 -3.88
C ASN A 25 14.64 -14.00 -4.79
N LEU A 26 13.78 -13.07 -5.23
CA LEU A 26 14.19 -11.91 -6.03
C LEU A 26 15.01 -10.95 -5.18
N ILE A 27 14.51 -10.61 -3.98
CA ILE A 27 15.21 -9.72 -3.05
C ILE A 27 16.58 -10.28 -2.66
N GLU A 28 16.66 -11.57 -2.32
CA GLU A 28 17.91 -12.25 -2.01
C GLU A 28 18.90 -12.21 -3.18
N SER A 29 18.42 -12.44 -4.41
CA SER A 29 19.25 -12.37 -5.61
C SER A 29 19.82 -10.97 -5.83
N LEU A 30 19.00 -9.93 -5.67
CA LEU A 30 19.43 -8.54 -5.76
C LEU A 30 20.46 -8.21 -4.67
N ILE A 31 20.21 -8.59 -3.42
CA ILE A 31 21.14 -8.38 -2.30
C ILE A 31 22.50 -9.02 -2.59
N LYS A 32 22.51 -10.28 -3.05
CA LYS A 32 23.74 -11.01 -3.43
C LYS A 32 24.46 -10.34 -4.60
N ASN A 33 23.73 -9.70 -5.51
CA ASN A 33 24.33 -8.92 -6.58
C ASN A 33 25.02 -7.65 -6.05
N TYR A 34 24.34 -6.88 -5.20
CA TYR A 34 24.93 -5.68 -4.58
C TYR A 34 26.10 -6.01 -3.65
N ALA A 35 26.12 -7.19 -3.03
CA ALA A 35 27.25 -7.66 -2.21
C ALA A 35 28.58 -7.77 -2.99
N LYS A 36 28.54 -7.83 -4.33
CA LYS A 36 29.73 -7.83 -5.19
C LYS A 36 30.36 -6.44 -5.33
N ASN A 37 29.61 -5.38 -5.02
CA ASN A 37 30.10 -4.02 -5.08
C ASN A 37 30.76 -3.64 -3.74
N PRO A 38 32.03 -3.16 -3.72
CA PRO A 38 32.76 -2.85 -2.50
C PRO A 38 32.15 -1.73 -1.65
N LEU A 39 31.22 -0.95 -2.22
CA LEU A 39 30.43 0.03 -1.47
C LEU A 39 29.59 -0.61 -0.35
N PHE A 40 29.15 -1.86 -0.55
CA PHE A 40 28.27 -2.56 0.37
C PHE A 40 29.01 -3.63 1.16
N THR A 41 28.74 -3.69 2.45
CA THR A 41 28.99 -4.87 3.28
C THR A 41 27.66 -5.57 3.54
N VAL A 42 27.57 -6.86 3.24
CA VAL A 42 26.35 -7.64 3.45
C VAL A 42 26.61 -8.75 4.46
N ARG A 43 25.72 -8.88 5.44
CA ARG A 43 25.76 -9.91 6.48
C ARG A 43 24.40 -10.58 6.58
N GLU A 44 24.37 -11.91 6.56
CA GLU A 44 23.18 -12.67 6.97
C GLU A 44 23.02 -12.58 8.49
N LEU A 45 21.88 -12.09 8.95
CA LEU A 45 21.58 -11.92 10.38
C LEU A 45 21.02 -13.20 11.01
N GLY A 46 20.45 -14.07 10.19
CA GLY A 46 19.74 -15.26 10.61
C GLY A 46 18.68 -15.63 9.58
N LYS A 47 17.70 -16.42 10.02
CA LYS A 47 16.61 -16.92 9.19
C LYS A 47 15.26 -16.63 9.82
N SER A 48 14.25 -16.47 8.98
CA SER A 48 12.84 -16.47 9.38
C SER A 48 12.42 -17.82 9.95
N TYR A 49 11.19 -17.89 10.46
CA TYR A 49 10.62 -19.12 10.99
C TYR A 49 10.67 -20.29 9.99
N GLU A 50 10.36 -20.05 8.71
CA GLU A 50 10.42 -21.07 7.66
C GLU A 50 11.81 -21.22 7.01
N GLY A 51 12.85 -20.59 7.57
CA GLY A 51 14.24 -20.81 7.16
C GLY A 51 14.74 -19.93 6.01
N ARG A 52 14.05 -18.84 5.67
CA ARG A 52 14.49 -17.86 4.66
C ARG A 52 15.45 -16.86 5.26
N SER A 53 16.56 -16.59 4.58
CA SER A 53 17.63 -15.73 5.10
C SER A 53 17.22 -14.25 5.19
N ILE A 54 17.59 -13.61 6.30
CA ILE A 54 17.38 -12.17 6.55
C ILE A 54 18.74 -11.49 6.54
N TYR A 55 18.86 -10.41 5.77
CA TYR A 55 20.14 -9.75 5.50
C TYR A 55 20.20 -8.33 6.05
N LEU A 56 21.37 -7.95 6.55
CA LEU A 56 21.78 -6.59 6.82
C LEU A 56 22.72 -6.11 5.73
N MET A 57 22.40 -5.00 5.08
CA MET A 57 23.29 -4.30 4.16
C MET A 57 23.81 -3.02 4.82
N LYS A 58 25.11 -2.76 4.71
CA LYS A 58 25.75 -1.54 5.20
C LYS A 58 26.39 -0.76 4.04
N ALA A 59 26.20 0.55 4.03
CA ALA A 59 26.93 1.47 3.16
C ALA A 59 27.42 2.70 3.94
N GLY A 60 28.51 3.30 3.48
CA GLY A 60 29.08 4.50 4.10
C GLY A 60 29.95 4.22 5.33
N THR A 61 30.71 5.24 5.73
CA THR A 61 31.75 5.17 6.76
C THR A 61 31.61 6.28 7.80
N GLY A 62 30.57 7.11 7.70
CA GLY A 62 30.41 8.23 8.59
C GLY A 62 29.97 7.83 10.01
N LYS A 63 30.12 8.78 10.94
CA LYS A 63 29.93 8.54 12.38
C LYS A 63 28.46 8.39 12.77
N ILE A 64 27.55 9.03 12.05
CA ILE A 64 26.11 8.98 12.35
C ILE A 64 25.54 7.67 11.82
N LYS A 65 25.01 6.84 12.71
CA LYS A 65 24.44 5.54 12.34
C LYS A 65 22.95 5.70 12.06
N VAL A 66 22.53 5.29 10.87
CA VAL A 66 21.12 5.30 10.47
C VAL A 66 20.70 3.87 10.17
N PHE A 67 19.66 3.41 10.87
CA PHE A 67 19.13 2.05 10.72
C PHE A 67 17.75 2.08 10.10
N LEU A 68 17.55 1.32 9.03
CA LEU A 68 16.29 1.21 8.30
C LEU A 68 15.88 -0.25 8.25
N TRP A 69 14.62 -0.53 8.57
CA TRP A 69 14.03 -1.84 8.37
C TRP A 69 12.73 -1.70 7.61
N ALA A 70 12.56 -2.56 6.60
CA ALA A 70 11.39 -2.57 5.74
C ALA A 70 10.74 -3.96 5.72
N GLN A 71 9.46 -3.95 5.36
CA GLN A 71 8.67 -5.15 5.13
C GLN A 71 8.70 -6.11 6.34
N MET A 72 8.56 -5.54 7.55
CA MET A 72 8.28 -6.32 8.76
C MET A 72 6.87 -6.92 8.75
N HIS A 73 5.96 -6.26 8.03
CA HIS A 73 4.75 -6.87 7.53
C HIS A 73 4.98 -7.29 6.07
N GLY A 74 4.59 -8.52 5.74
CA GLY A 74 4.93 -9.11 4.45
C GLY A 74 4.21 -8.47 3.25
N ASP A 75 3.02 -7.90 3.48
CA ASP A 75 2.17 -7.23 2.50
C ASP A 75 2.52 -5.73 2.28
N GLU A 76 3.62 -5.25 2.85
CA GLU A 76 4.05 -3.84 2.81
C GLU A 76 5.40 -3.65 2.05
N PRO A 77 5.43 -3.86 0.72
CA PRO A 77 6.65 -3.93 -0.08
C PRO A 77 7.16 -2.57 -0.60
N THR A 78 6.41 -1.47 -0.43
CA THR A 78 6.64 -0.25 -1.22
C THR A 78 7.99 0.38 -0.93
N ALA A 79 8.31 0.53 0.36
CA ALA A 79 9.59 1.08 0.77
C ALA A 79 10.76 0.10 0.54
N ASN A 80 10.53 -1.22 0.60
CA ASN A 80 11.53 -2.22 0.23
C ASN A 80 12.03 -1.98 -1.21
N ALA A 81 11.11 -1.78 -2.17
CA ALA A 81 11.47 -1.50 -3.56
C ALA A 81 12.26 -0.18 -3.69
N ALA A 82 11.89 0.86 -2.94
CA ALA A 82 12.61 2.13 -2.94
C ALA A 82 14.04 2.03 -2.39
N LEU A 83 14.33 1.09 -1.46
CA LEU A 83 15.70 0.86 -0.99
C LEU A 83 16.62 0.39 -2.13
N PHE A 84 16.13 -0.47 -3.02
CA PHE A 84 16.93 -0.90 -4.18
C PHE A 84 17.16 0.24 -5.18
N ASP A 85 16.21 1.16 -5.34
CA ASP A 85 16.40 2.37 -6.15
C ASP A 85 17.51 3.25 -5.55
N ILE A 86 17.54 3.37 -4.22
CA ILE A 86 18.61 4.07 -3.50
C ILE A 86 19.95 3.37 -3.72
N PHE A 87 20.00 2.04 -3.67
CA PHE A 87 21.25 1.30 -3.92
C PHE A 87 21.79 1.57 -5.34
N ARG A 88 20.92 1.65 -6.35
CA ARG A 88 21.33 2.09 -7.69
C ARG A 88 21.92 3.49 -7.67
N LEU A 89 21.26 4.48 -7.06
CA LEU A 89 21.81 5.83 -6.94
C LEU A 89 23.16 5.87 -6.22
N LEU A 90 23.32 5.10 -5.14
CA LEU A 90 24.56 5.06 -4.37
C LEU A 90 25.72 4.41 -5.15
N THR A 91 25.44 3.53 -6.12
CA THR A 91 26.48 2.88 -6.94
C THR A 91 26.75 3.58 -8.26
N GLN A 92 25.81 4.37 -8.76
CA GLN A 92 25.91 5.00 -10.07
C GLN A 92 26.77 6.27 -10.01
N PRO A 93 27.82 6.39 -10.85
CA PRO A 93 28.53 7.64 -11.02
C PRO A 93 27.68 8.66 -11.78
N GLY A 94 27.98 9.95 -11.60
CA GLY A 94 27.36 11.02 -12.37
C GLY A 94 26.92 12.19 -11.49
N GLU A 95 25.84 12.85 -11.91
CA GLU A 95 25.38 14.14 -11.41
C GLU A 95 25.00 14.16 -9.91
N PHE A 96 24.73 13.01 -9.31
CA PHE A 96 24.44 12.89 -7.88
C PHE A 96 25.64 12.45 -7.02
N SER A 97 26.86 12.42 -7.59
CA SER A 97 28.07 12.01 -6.85
C SER A 97 28.30 12.85 -5.59
N ALA A 98 28.12 14.18 -5.66
CA ALA A 98 28.29 15.05 -4.49
C ALA A 98 27.29 14.74 -3.36
N LEU A 99 26.03 14.43 -3.72
CA LEU A 99 25.01 14.01 -2.75
C LEU A 99 25.37 12.66 -2.13
N ARG A 100 25.71 11.67 -2.98
CA ARG A 100 26.15 10.34 -2.55
C ARG A 100 27.33 10.45 -1.59
N ASP A 101 28.37 11.20 -1.96
CA ASP A 101 29.59 11.31 -1.16
C ASP A 101 29.31 12.02 0.17
N THR A 102 28.46 13.06 0.16
CA THR A 102 27.99 13.72 1.40
C THR A 102 27.29 12.72 2.32
N ILE A 103 26.40 11.89 1.78
CA ILE A 103 25.68 10.86 2.55
C ILE A 103 26.67 9.82 3.10
N LEU A 104 27.50 9.20 2.25
CA LEU A 104 28.36 8.09 2.63
C LEU A 104 29.51 8.50 3.58
N ASN A 105 30.00 9.74 3.47
CA ASN A 105 31.07 10.23 4.32
C ASN A 105 30.59 10.62 5.73
N ASN A 106 29.31 11.02 5.86
CA ASN A 106 28.74 11.46 7.14
C ASN A 106 27.88 10.40 7.83
N LEU A 107 27.32 9.45 7.07
CA LEU A 107 26.46 8.39 7.58
C LEU A 107 27.08 7.00 7.42
N SER A 108 26.79 6.14 8.39
CA SER A 108 26.82 4.69 8.23
C SER A 108 25.36 4.21 8.14
N LEU A 109 24.93 3.87 6.93
CA LEU A 109 23.58 3.41 6.63
C LEU A 109 23.50 1.89 6.78
N TYR A 110 22.50 1.41 7.52
CA TYR A 110 22.22 0.00 7.76
C TYR A 110 20.80 -0.31 7.33
N PHE A 111 20.63 -1.31 6.47
CA PHE A 111 19.35 -1.67 5.88
C PHE A 111 19.03 -3.14 6.16
N ILE A 112 17.82 -3.42 6.64
CA ILE A 112 17.17 -4.72 6.51
C ILE A 112 16.08 -4.55 5.45
N PRO A 113 16.33 -4.93 4.18
CA PRO A 113 15.35 -4.70 3.12
C PRO A 113 14.06 -5.48 3.32
N MET A 114 14.13 -6.73 3.78
CA MET A 114 12.98 -7.60 3.99
C MET A 114 13.14 -8.35 5.31
N LEU A 115 12.39 -7.92 6.34
CA LEU A 115 12.45 -8.52 7.67
C LEU A 115 11.52 -9.72 7.82
N ASN A 116 10.35 -9.72 7.19
CA ASN A 116 9.38 -10.82 7.22
C ASN A 116 9.27 -11.51 5.84
N PRO A 117 10.27 -12.30 5.43
CA PRO A 117 10.25 -12.95 4.12
C PRO A 117 9.12 -13.99 4.01
N ASP A 118 8.71 -14.60 5.12
CA ASP A 118 7.65 -15.61 5.14
C ASP A 118 6.27 -14.98 4.89
N GLY A 119 6.01 -13.83 5.50
CA GLY A 119 4.82 -13.01 5.20
C GLY A 119 4.83 -12.52 3.75
N ALA A 120 5.99 -12.10 3.23
CA ALA A 120 6.12 -11.60 1.85
C ALA A 120 5.81 -12.68 0.80
N GLU A 121 6.20 -13.93 1.05
CA GLU A 121 5.84 -15.07 0.19
C GLU A 121 4.32 -15.25 0.07
N ARG A 122 3.57 -14.92 1.13
CA ARG A 122 2.11 -15.06 1.15
C ARG A 122 1.36 -13.75 0.94
N TYR A 123 2.06 -12.63 0.87
CA TYR A 123 1.50 -11.28 0.85
C TYR A 123 0.48 -11.10 1.99
N ILE A 124 0.94 -11.33 3.21
CA ILE A 124 0.18 -11.18 4.46
C ILE A 124 0.96 -10.30 5.44
N ARG A 125 0.24 -9.67 6.35
CA ARG A 125 0.80 -8.79 7.37
C ARG A 125 1.65 -9.56 8.38
N GLU A 126 1.11 -10.66 8.87
CA GLU A 126 1.70 -11.42 9.97
C GLU A 126 2.92 -12.25 9.55
N THR A 127 3.68 -12.73 10.53
CA THR A 127 4.72 -13.74 10.34
C THR A 127 4.11 -15.11 10.00
N ALA A 128 4.95 -16.10 9.68
CA ALA A 128 4.51 -17.50 9.51
C ALA A 128 3.77 -18.07 10.73
N LEU A 129 4.03 -17.52 11.92
CA LEU A 129 3.39 -17.90 13.18
C LEU A 129 2.02 -17.24 13.40
N GLY A 130 1.55 -16.40 12.47
CA GLY A 130 0.32 -15.62 12.64
C GLY A 130 0.43 -14.48 13.65
N ILE A 131 1.66 -14.09 14.00
CA ILE A 131 1.94 -12.99 14.94
C ILE A 131 2.25 -11.72 14.13
N ASP A 132 1.58 -10.61 14.47
CA ASP A 132 1.99 -9.26 14.04
C ASP A 132 3.32 -8.93 14.74
N MET A 133 4.40 -8.90 13.96
CA MET A 133 5.75 -8.65 14.48
C MET A 133 5.88 -7.27 15.11
N ASN A 134 5.09 -6.28 14.67
CA ASN A 134 5.05 -4.95 15.28
C ASN A 134 4.16 -4.92 16.54
N ARG A 135 3.85 -6.08 17.11
CA ARG A 135 3.30 -6.28 18.47
C ARG A 135 4.17 -7.22 19.31
N ASP A 136 5.40 -7.48 18.89
CA ASP A 136 6.30 -8.44 19.50
C ASP A 136 7.65 -7.84 19.96
N ALA A 137 7.77 -6.51 20.08
CA ALA A 137 9.03 -5.87 20.47
C ALA A 137 9.44 -6.12 21.94
N VAL A 138 8.52 -6.62 22.77
CA VAL A 138 8.76 -6.91 24.20
C VAL A 138 9.08 -8.38 24.42
N GLN A 139 8.26 -9.28 23.89
CA GLN A 139 8.40 -10.73 24.14
C GLN A 139 9.40 -11.37 23.19
N LEU A 140 9.56 -10.83 21.97
CA LEU A 140 10.48 -11.32 20.95
C LEU A 140 10.26 -12.81 20.65
N VAL A 141 9.00 -13.21 20.53
CA VAL A 141 8.57 -14.58 20.28
C VAL A 141 9.02 -15.04 18.89
N THR A 142 8.92 -14.18 17.88
CA THR A 142 9.29 -14.54 16.51
C THR A 142 10.80 -14.40 16.29
N PRO A 143 11.43 -15.29 15.49
CA PRO A 143 12.86 -15.17 15.18
C PRO A 143 13.19 -13.84 14.50
N GLU A 144 12.29 -13.31 13.68
CA GLU A 144 12.45 -12.02 13.01
C GLU A 144 12.45 -10.85 14.00
N ALA A 145 11.55 -10.85 14.99
CA ALA A 145 11.53 -9.84 16.06
C ALA A 145 12.83 -9.87 16.88
N TYR A 146 13.30 -11.07 17.22
CA TYR A 146 14.58 -11.26 17.92
C TYR A 146 15.77 -10.74 17.09
N ILE A 147 15.81 -11.05 15.79
CA ILE A 147 16.83 -10.55 14.85
C ILE A 147 16.83 -9.02 14.82
N LEU A 148 15.66 -8.39 14.68
CA LEU A 148 15.54 -6.93 14.62
C LEU A 148 16.03 -6.27 15.91
N MET A 149 15.56 -6.76 17.08
CA MET A 149 15.95 -6.22 18.39
C MET A 149 17.46 -6.33 18.63
N ASN A 150 18.06 -7.49 18.35
CA ASN A 150 19.49 -7.68 18.56
C ASN A 150 20.34 -6.84 17.63
N THR A 151 19.92 -6.71 16.37
CA THR A 151 20.59 -5.83 15.40
C THR A 151 20.56 -4.38 15.89
N PHE A 152 19.42 -3.90 16.39
CA PHE A 152 19.32 -2.56 16.96
C PHE A 152 20.28 -2.37 18.16
N LYS A 153 20.29 -3.33 19.11
CA LYS A 153 21.18 -3.29 20.29
C LYS A 153 22.67 -3.31 19.93
N GLU A 154 23.02 -4.07 18.88
CA GLU A 154 24.38 -4.13 18.33
C GLU A 154 24.78 -2.79 17.71
N LEU A 155 23.93 -2.25 16.84
CA LEU A 155 24.24 -1.04 16.07
C LEU A 155 24.22 0.22 16.93
N ARG A 156 23.27 0.33 17.88
CA ARG A 156 22.94 1.54 18.65
C ARG A 156 22.80 2.76 17.73
N PRO A 157 21.81 2.76 16.83
CA PRO A 157 21.71 3.79 15.80
C PRO A 157 21.29 5.15 16.38
N ASP A 158 21.75 6.23 15.75
CA ASP A 158 21.34 7.60 16.08
C ASP A 158 19.94 7.92 15.55
N PHE A 159 19.62 7.36 14.37
CA PHE A 159 18.34 7.49 13.69
C PHE A 159 17.80 6.13 13.25
N GLY A 160 16.50 5.94 13.37
CA GLY A 160 15.79 4.75 12.92
C GLY A 160 14.71 5.11 11.90
N PHE A 161 14.54 4.32 10.83
CA PHE A 161 13.41 4.43 9.92
C PHE A 161 12.61 3.13 9.94
N ASN A 162 11.38 3.23 10.44
CA ASN A 162 10.39 2.17 10.38
C ASN A 162 9.58 2.34 9.10
N LEU A 163 9.74 1.41 8.14
CA LEU A 163 9.19 1.56 6.80
C LEU A 163 8.01 0.61 6.59
N HIS A 164 6.83 1.18 6.39
CA HIS A 164 5.55 0.50 6.34
C HIS A 164 4.70 0.93 5.14
N ASP A 165 3.62 0.18 4.92
CA ASP A 165 2.50 0.57 4.08
C ASP A 165 1.23 0.71 4.94
N GLN A 166 0.35 1.63 4.54
CA GLN A 166 -0.98 1.78 5.14
C GLN A 166 -2.08 1.55 4.11
N SER A 167 -3.31 1.35 4.58
CA SER A 167 -4.45 1.18 3.68
C SER A 167 -4.63 2.39 2.78
N ILE A 168 -4.86 2.14 1.49
CA ILE A 168 -5.23 3.15 0.49
C ILE A 168 -6.52 3.92 0.83
N ARG A 169 -7.25 3.47 1.87
CA ARG A 169 -8.49 4.08 2.37
C ARG A 169 -8.27 5.18 3.41
N HIS A 170 -7.02 5.43 3.79
CA HIS A 170 -6.67 6.56 4.64
C HIS A 170 -6.59 7.84 3.81
N ALA A 171 -7.24 8.89 4.28
CA ALA A 171 -7.09 10.25 3.81
C ALA A 171 -6.13 11.03 4.72
N ALA A 172 -5.43 12.01 4.14
CA ALA A 172 -4.66 12.99 4.90
C ALA A 172 -5.63 14.03 5.50
N GLY A 173 -6.07 13.79 6.74
CA GLY A 173 -7.14 14.55 7.38
C GLY A 173 -8.52 14.30 6.78
N PHE A 174 -9.45 15.23 7.02
CA PHE A 174 -10.80 15.21 6.43
C PHE A 174 -10.79 15.80 5.02
N THR A 175 -10.04 15.17 4.12
CA THR A 175 -9.90 15.59 2.71
C THR A 175 -10.17 14.41 1.78
N PRO A 176 -10.48 14.64 0.48
CA PRO A 176 -10.58 13.55 -0.50
C PRO A 176 -9.22 12.95 -0.87
N ARG A 177 -8.11 13.48 -0.35
CA ARG A 177 -6.76 13.11 -0.76
C ARG A 177 -6.29 11.93 0.06
N GLN A 178 -5.95 10.84 -0.63
CA GLN A 178 -5.30 9.69 0.00
C GLN A 178 -4.03 10.12 0.74
N ALA A 179 -3.80 9.56 1.92
CA ALA A 179 -2.55 9.74 2.65
C ALA A 179 -1.45 8.92 1.97
N THR A 180 -0.78 9.50 0.99
CA THR A 180 0.28 8.84 0.20
C THR A 180 1.50 8.52 1.06
N ILE A 181 1.95 9.50 1.83
CA ILE A 181 2.99 9.32 2.84
C ILE A 181 2.40 9.77 4.17
N SER A 182 2.62 8.99 5.23
CA SER A 182 2.37 9.47 6.58
C SER A 182 3.57 9.29 7.46
N PHE A 183 3.79 10.28 8.32
CA PHE A 183 4.91 10.28 9.25
C PHE A 183 4.43 10.12 10.68
N LEU A 184 5.30 9.58 11.51
CA LEU A 184 5.20 9.67 12.96
C LEU A 184 6.61 9.69 13.54
N ALA A 185 6.85 10.61 14.49
CA ALA A 185 7.92 10.47 15.48
C ALA A 185 7.30 9.74 16.68
N PRO A 186 7.52 8.41 16.83
CA PRO A 186 6.74 7.59 17.75
C PRO A 186 6.80 8.13 19.17
N PRO A 187 5.72 8.06 19.96
CA PRO A 187 5.84 8.23 21.40
C PRO A 187 6.65 7.07 21.99
N PHE A 188 7.20 7.26 23.19
CA PHE A 188 7.85 6.18 23.95
C PHE A 188 7.27 6.02 25.36
N ASP A 189 6.23 6.79 25.69
CA ASP A 189 5.44 6.71 26.91
C ASP A 189 3.99 7.17 26.63
N TYR A 190 3.07 6.87 27.56
CA TYR A 190 1.65 7.25 27.44
C TYR A 190 1.41 8.76 27.46
N ILE A 191 2.33 9.53 28.05
CA ILE A 191 2.24 11.01 28.13
C ILE A 191 2.73 11.64 26.81
N LYS A 192 3.35 10.85 25.93
CA LYS A 192 3.91 11.26 24.65
C LYS A 192 5.01 12.30 24.83
N THR A 193 5.91 12.07 25.79
CA THR A 193 7.00 12.98 26.14
C THR A 193 7.84 13.38 24.91
N MET A 194 8.23 14.65 24.81
CA MET A 194 9.10 15.16 23.74
C MET A 194 10.56 15.18 24.19
N SER A 195 11.24 14.03 24.09
CA SER A 195 12.67 13.92 24.37
C SER A 195 13.53 14.59 23.28
N LYS A 196 14.81 14.82 23.55
CA LYS A 196 15.76 15.35 22.54
C LYS A 196 15.80 14.48 21.27
N ASN A 197 15.77 13.16 21.42
CA ASN A 197 15.83 12.24 20.28
C ASN A 197 14.51 12.22 19.50
N ARG A 198 13.37 12.28 20.18
CA ARG A 198 12.08 12.41 19.50
C ARG A 198 11.96 13.75 18.77
N MET A 199 12.46 14.83 19.36
CA MET A 199 12.52 16.14 18.70
C MET A 199 13.39 16.10 17.44
N ARG A 200 14.54 15.41 17.45
CA ARG A 200 15.36 15.24 16.22
C ARG A 200 14.57 14.53 15.12
N ALA A 201 13.80 13.49 15.44
CA ALA A 201 12.92 12.82 14.49
C ALA A 201 11.83 13.78 13.95
N VAL A 202 11.19 14.55 14.83
CA VAL A 202 10.21 15.59 14.46
C VAL A 202 10.82 16.62 13.51
N GLN A 203 12.02 17.12 13.78
CA GLN A 203 12.69 18.10 12.93
C GLN A 203 13.03 17.56 11.54
N VAL A 204 13.47 16.29 11.45
CA VAL A 204 13.66 15.63 10.16
C VAL A 204 12.33 15.52 9.42
N ILE A 205 11.26 15.08 10.09
CA ILE A 205 9.92 14.99 9.48
C ILE A 205 9.42 16.37 9.02
N SER A 206 9.62 17.43 9.80
CA SER A 206 9.28 18.80 9.43
C SER A 206 9.96 19.21 8.12
N GLN A 207 11.27 18.95 7.99
CA GLN A 207 11.99 19.21 6.75
C GLN A 207 11.49 18.35 5.58
N LEU A 208 11.22 17.06 5.82
CA LEU A 208 10.66 16.17 4.80
C LEU A 208 9.28 16.64 4.34
N THR A 209 8.46 17.14 5.24
CA THR A 209 7.13 17.65 4.95
C THR A 209 7.19 18.85 4.01
N ASP A 210 8.07 19.81 4.28
CA ASP A 210 8.33 20.98 3.42
C ASP A 210 8.83 20.57 2.02
N ILE A 211 9.73 19.59 1.94
CA ILE A 211 10.22 19.05 0.66
C ILE A 211 9.10 18.34 -0.10
N LEU A 212 8.35 17.44 0.54
CA LEU A 212 7.36 16.60 -0.11
C LEU A 212 6.10 17.36 -0.50
N HIS A 213 5.78 18.48 0.14
CA HIS A 213 4.68 19.36 -0.26
C HIS A 213 4.79 19.81 -1.73
N GLN A 214 6.01 19.85 -2.28
CA GLN A 214 6.26 20.22 -3.68
C GLN A 214 5.85 19.12 -4.68
N PHE A 215 5.75 17.87 -4.22
CA PHE A 215 5.47 16.71 -5.08
C PHE A 215 4.10 16.08 -4.82
N ILE A 216 3.66 16.06 -3.56
CA ILE A 216 2.42 15.42 -3.13
C ILE A 216 1.62 16.35 -2.18
N PRO A 217 1.29 17.59 -2.60
CA PRO A 217 0.63 18.57 -1.73
C PRO A 217 -0.71 18.02 -1.21
N GLY A 218 -0.93 18.13 0.10
CA GLY A 218 -2.18 17.66 0.75
C GLY A 218 -2.35 16.13 0.80
N HIS A 219 -1.32 15.36 0.45
CA HIS A 219 -1.30 13.90 0.56
C HIS A 219 -0.33 13.39 1.64
N ILE A 220 0.17 14.30 2.49
CA ILE A 220 1.05 14.00 3.62
C ILE A 220 0.20 14.03 4.88
N GLY A 221 0.26 12.94 5.65
CA GLY A 221 -0.49 12.81 6.89
C GLY A 221 0.40 12.50 8.10
N LYS A 222 -0.21 12.52 9.28
CA LYS A 222 0.37 12.03 10.53
C LYS A 222 -0.30 10.71 10.89
N TYR A 223 0.50 9.67 11.14
CA TYR A 223 -0.03 8.40 11.65
C TYR A 223 -0.50 8.56 13.11
N SER A 224 -1.32 7.64 13.61
CA SER A 224 -1.75 7.70 15.02
C SER A 224 -0.51 7.73 15.94
N ASP A 225 -0.53 8.61 16.92
CA ASP A 225 0.54 8.78 17.90
C ASP A 225 0.22 8.11 19.24
N ASP A 226 -0.65 7.10 19.24
CA ASP A 226 -0.91 6.27 20.40
C ASP A 226 0.33 5.45 20.76
N TYR A 227 0.66 5.41 22.05
CA TYR A 227 1.79 4.63 22.54
C TYR A 227 1.46 3.14 22.54
N GLU A 228 2.22 2.36 21.77
CA GLU A 228 2.16 0.92 21.69
C GLU A 228 3.53 0.35 22.14
N PRO A 229 3.70 0.01 23.43
CA PRO A 229 4.99 -0.47 23.97
C PRO A 229 5.50 -1.75 23.30
N ARG A 230 4.64 -2.47 22.57
CA ARG A 230 5.01 -3.68 21.84
C ARG A 230 5.43 -3.42 20.40
N ALA A 231 5.33 -2.18 19.92
CA ALA A 231 5.79 -1.78 18.59
C ALA A 231 7.29 -1.46 18.61
N PHE A 232 7.98 -1.81 17.52
CA PHE A 232 9.42 -1.59 17.41
C PHE A 232 9.77 -0.10 17.29
N GLY A 233 8.92 0.70 16.64
CA GLY A 233 9.11 2.14 16.51
C GLY A 233 9.22 2.84 17.87
N ASP A 234 8.21 2.65 18.71
CA ASP A 234 8.10 3.17 20.07
C ASP A 234 9.22 2.64 20.97
N THR A 235 9.49 1.34 20.89
CA THR A 235 10.56 0.69 21.67
C THR A 235 11.92 1.28 21.34
N PHE A 236 12.27 1.41 20.05
CA PHE A 236 13.54 1.97 19.62
C PHE A 236 13.66 3.46 19.92
N GLN A 237 12.55 4.19 19.87
CA GLN A 237 12.49 5.57 20.32
C GLN A 237 12.81 5.70 21.82
N GLY A 238 12.25 4.80 22.65
CA GLY A 238 12.52 4.72 24.09
C GLY A 238 13.93 4.25 24.42
N LEU A 239 14.53 3.39 23.59
CA LEU A 239 15.93 2.96 23.70
C LEU A 239 16.94 3.99 23.17
N GLY A 240 16.49 5.17 22.75
CA GLY A 240 17.33 6.33 22.49
C GLY A 240 17.64 6.62 21.03
N ALA A 241 17.06 5.90 20.06
CA ALA A 241 17.15 6.31 18.65
C ALA A 241 16.19 7.48 18.36
N SER A 242 16.51 8.28 17.35
CA SER A 242 15.55 9.23 16.77
C SER A 242 14.76 8.49 15.69
N THR A 243 13.65 7.86 16.06
CA THR A 243 12.89 6.95 15.19
C THR A 243 11.85 7.71 14.39
N ILE A 244 11.76 7.41 13.10
CA ILE A 244 10.80 7.99 12.15
C ILE A 244 10.04 6.84 11.51
N LEU A 245 8.72 6.85 11.66
CA LEU A 245 7.82 6.00 10.89
C LEU A 245 7.52 6.66 9.55
N VAL A 246 7.57 5.88 8.47
CA VAL A 246 7.12 6.27 7.14
C VAL A 246 6.11 5.23 6.65
N GLU A 247 4.88 5.67 6.41
CA GLU A 247 3.75 4.85 5.98
C GLU A 247 3.38 5.16 4.53
N SER A 248 3.36 4.14 3.67
CA SER A 248 3.07 4.24 2.24
C SER A 248 1.61 3.86 1.94
N GLY A 249 0.76 4.85 1.67
CA GLY A 249 -0.68 4.63 1.47
C GLY A 249 -1.09 4.37 0.03
N GLY A 250 -1.97 5.24 -0.48
CA GLY A 250 -2.51 5.18 -1.84
C GLY A 250 -2.23 6.44 -2.64
N TRP A 251 -2.20 6.30 -3.96
CA TRP A 251 -2.12 7.38 -4.94
C TRP A 251 -3.08 7.07 -6.09
N PRO A 252 -3.70 8.09 -6.72
CA PRO A 252 -4.57 7.87 -7.87
C PRO A 252 -3.88 7.06 -8.97
N ASP A 253 -4.60 6.07 -9.52
CA ASP A 253 -4.17 5.21 -10.62
C ASP A 253 -2.82 4.49 -10.43
N ASP A 254 -2.43 4.21 -9.17
CA ASP A 254 -1.16 3.56 -8.84
C ASP A 254 -1.34 2.21 -8.09
N PRO A 255 -2.02 1.21 -8.69
CA PRO A 255 -2.27 -0.07 -8.02
C PRO A 255 -0.98 -0.83 -7.68
N GLU A 256 0.07 -0.69 -8.49
CA GLU A 256 1.39 -1.29 -8.25
C GLU A 256 2.31 -0.43 -7.36
N LYS A 257 1.80 0.70 -6.82
CA LYS A 257 2.51 1.60 -5.91
C LYS A 257 3.85 2.13 -6.46
N GLN A 258 3.99 2.26 -7.78
CA GLN A 258 5.24 2.72 -8.40
C GLN A 258 5.46 4.23 -8.23
N SER A 259 4.38 5.02 -8.24
CA SER A 259 4.48 6.44 -7.90
C SER A 259 4.86 6.60 -6.43
N ILE A 260 4.27 5.80 -5.54
CA ILE A 260 4.59 5.85 -4.10
C ILE A 260 6.03 5.35 -3.80
N ARG A 261 6.52 4.35 -4.54
CA ARG A 261 7.93 3.91 -4.52
C ARG A 261 8.87 5.07 -4.84
N LYS A 262 8.59 5.82 -5.91
CA LYS A 262 9.33 7.04 -6.26
C LYS A 262 9.31 8.08 -5.14
N ILE A 263 8.15 8.31 -4.52
CA ILE A 263 8.07 9.24 -3.39
C ILE A 263 8.92 8.75 -2.21
N ASN A 264 8.87 7.47 -1.86
CA ASN A 264 9.74 6.89 -0.81
C ASN A 264 11.22 7.08 -1.12
N PHE A 265 11.65 6.89 -2.37
CA PHE A 265 13.03 7.14 -2.81
C PHE A 265 13.45 8.59 -2.51
N ILE A 266 12.60 9.57 -2.84
CA ILE A 266 12.85 11.00 -2.59
C ILE A 266 12.83 11.30 -1.09
N THR A 267 11.87 10.75 -0.35
CA THR A 267 11.72 10.91 1.10
C THR A 267 12.99 10.46 1.80
N LEU A 268 13.45 9.24 1.53
CA LEU A 268 14.62 8.65 2.19
C LEU A 268 15.92 9.36 1.81
N LEU A 269 16.16 9.67 0.53
CA LEU A 269 17.36 10.42 0.14
C LEU A 269 17.39 11.83 0.72
N SER A 270 16.23 12.49 0.78
CA SER A 270 16.11 13.81 1.44
C SER A 270 16.38 13.69 2.93
N ALA A 271 15.92 12.62 3.58
CA ALA A 271 16.18 12.36 4.99
C ALA A 271 17.68 12.12 5.24
N PHE A 272 18.33 11.31 4.41
CA PHE A 272 19.77 11.06 4.50
C PHE A 272 20.58 12.34 4.31
N SER A 273 20.24 13.15 3.30
CA SER A 273 20.89 14.45 3.08
C SER A 273 20.69 15.39 4.26
N SER A 274 19.46 15.44 4.79
CA SER A 274 19.11 16.25 5.95
C SER A 274 19.93 15.87 7.19
N ILE A 275 20.02 14.56 7.47
CA ILE A 275 20.77 14.03 8.61
C ILE A 275 22.29 14.23 8.41
N ALA A 276 22.80 13.93 7.21
CA ALA A 276 24.22 14.03 6.88
C ALA A 276 24.75 15.47 7.00
N THR A 277 23.94 16.45 6.61
CA THR A 277 24.30 17.88 6.67
C THR A 277 23.87 18.56 7.96
N GLY A 278 23.07 17.90 8.79
CA GLY A 278 22.47 18.48 9.98
C GLY A 278 21.45 19.59 9.69
N SER A 279 20.90 19.66 8.47
CA SER A 279 19.99 20.74 8.07
C SER A 279 18.66 20.72 8.82
N TYR A 280 18.23 19.56 9.33
CA TYR A 280 17.01 19.43 10.13
C TYR A 280 17.03 20.32 11.38
N ASN A 281 18.22 20.65 11.92
CA ASN A 281 18.34 21.50 13.12
C ASN A 281 17.74 22.90 12.95
N LYS A 282 17.50 23.33 11.69
CA LYS A 282 16.86 24.62 11.38
C LYS A 282 15.34 24.59 11.52
N TYR A 283 14.74 23.40 11.56
CA TYR A 283 13.29 23.22 11.63
C TYR A 283 12.82 23.16 13.08
N SER A 284 11.63 23.69 13.35
CA SER A 284 10.90 23.48 14.60
C SER A 284 9.90 22.32 14.44
N SER A 285 9.06 22.07 15.45
CA SER A 285 7.98 21.09 15.36
C SER A 285 6.79 21.56 14.52
N ALA A 286 6.73 22.83 14.10
CA ALA A 286 5.53 23.43 13.52
C ALA A 286 4.98 22.66 12.30
N GLU A 287 5.84 22.32 11.32
CA GLU A 287 5.42 21.57 10.13
C GLU A 287 4.88 20.17 10.49
N TYR A 288 5.56 19.47 11.40
CA TYR A 288 5.07 18.19 11.92
C TYR A 288 3.76 18.35 12.67
N ASP A 289 3.63 19.31 13.58
CA ASP A 289 2.45 19.54 14.42
C ASP A 289 1.21 19.83 13.55
N ASN A 290 1.40 20.57 12.45
CA ASN A 290 0.37 20.92 11.49
C ASN A 290 -0.05 19.78 10.55
N LEU A 291 0.71 18.67 10.46
CA LEU A 291 0.30 17.53 9.67
C LEU A 291 -1.04 16.96 10.20
N PRO A 292 -2.05 16.77 9.32
CA PRO A 292 -3.32 16.23 9.74
C PRO A 292 -3.20 14.74 10.07
N PHE A 293 -3.82 14.30 11.15
CA PHE A 293 -3.96 12.88 11.43
C PHE A 293 -4.77 12.17 10.34
N ASN A 294 -4.35 10.96 9.99
CA ASN A 294 -5.04 10.15 8.99
C ASN A 294 -6.49 9.83 9.38
N LYS A 295 -7.38 9.79 8.38
CA LYS A 295 -8.78 9.41 8.56
C LYS A 295 -9.15 8.24 7.65
N ARG A 296 -9.68 7.16 8.23
CA ARG A 296 -10.17 6.01 7.47
C ARG A 296 -11.60 6.25 7.01
N MET A 297 -11.74 7.00 5.92
CA MET A 297 -13.05 7.47 5.43
C MET A 297 -13.26 7.26 3.94
N LEU A 298 -12.25 6.75 3.22
CA LEU A 298 -12.32 6.59 1.77
C LEU A 298 -12.88 5.22 1.38
N TYR A 299 -13.68 5.21 0.32
CA TYR A 299 -14.08 4.02 -0.44
C TYR A 299 -13.51 4.09 -1.86
N ASN A 300 -13.39 2.97 -2.56
CA ASN A 300 -13.02 3.00 -3.98
C ASN A 300 -14.04 3.78 -4.81
N ILE A 301 -15.33 3.48 -4.61
CA ILE A 301 -16.43 4.17 -5.29
C ILE A 301 -17.50 4.56 -4.28
N ILE A 302 -18.08 5.75 -4.41
CA ILE A 302 -19.38 6.08 -3.82
C ILE A 302 -20.39 6.42 -4.91
N LEU A 303 -21.51 5.71 -4.88
CA LEU A 303 -22.70 6.01 -5.66
C LEU A 303 -23.60 6.91 -4.82
N ARG A 304 -23.72 8.18 -5.20
CA ARG A 304 -24.48 9.20 -4.45
C ARG A 304 -25.93 9.26 -4.91
N ASN A 305 -26.84 9.53 -3.98
CA ASN A 305 -28.25 9.86 -4.25
C ASN A 305 -29.03 8.84 -5.11
N VAL A 306 -28.66 7.57 -5.03
CA VAL A 306 -29.32 6.49 -5.78
C VAL A 306 -30.52 5.94 -5.00
N LYS A 307 -31.58 5.51 -5.70
CA LYS A 307 -32.72 4.85 -5.08
C LYS A 307 -32.44 3.36 -4.88
N LEU A 308 -32.44 2.89 -3.63
CA LEU A 308 -32.32 1.48 -3.26
C LEU A 308 -33.53 1.10 -2.39
N ASN A 309 -34.26 0.04 -2.76
CA ASN A 309 -35.43 -0.45 -2.02
C ASN A 309 -36.47 0.63 -1.69
N GLY A 310 -36.70 1.57 -2.62
CA GLY A 310 -37.67 2.65 -2.45
C GLY A 310 -37.12 3.94 -1.83
N ALA A 311 -35.94 3.92 -1.21
CA ALA A 311 -35.35 5.07 -0.51
C ALA A 311 -34.11 5.63 -1.23
N VAL A 312 -33.92 6.95 -1.17
CA VAL A 312 -32.70 7.60 -1.68
C VAL A 312 -31.56 7.44 -0.67
N THR A 313 -30.44 6.89 -1.12
CA THR A 313 -29.28 6.55 -0.29
C THR A 313 -27.98 6.79 -1.07
N ASP A 314 -26.84 6.67 -0.38
CA ASP A 314 -25.55 6.43 -1.02
C ASP A 314 -25.14 4.96 -0.84
N ILE A 315 -24.25 4.47 -1.71
CA ILE A 315 -23.65 3.13 -1.66
C ILE A 315 -22.13 3.28 -1.77
N GLY A 316 -21.40 2.87 -0.74
CA GLY A 316 -19.94 2.80 -0.72
C GLY A 316 -19.45 1.40 -1.11
N ILE A 317 -18.54 1.33 -2.07
CA ILE A 317 -18.01 0.10 -2.64
C ILE A 317 -16.49 0.08 -2.47
N ASP A 318 -15.97 -1.03 -1.97
CA ASP A 318 -14.52 -1.32 -1.95
C ASP A 318 -14.19 -2.39 -2.98
N HIS A 319 -12.99 -2.29 -3.54
CA HIS A 319 -12.35 -3.35 -4.31
C HIS A 319 -11.35 -4.05 -3.40
N GLU A 320 -11.74 -5.22 -2.87
CA GLU A 320 -10.84 -6.06 -2.09
C GLU A 320 -9.91 -6.84 -3.02
N GLU A 321 -8.67 -7.03 -2.62
CA GLU A 321 -7.72 -7.84 -3.37
C GLU A 321 -7.68 -9.26 -2.81
N VAL A 322 -7.85 -10.24 -3.69
CA VAL A 322 -7.75 -11.65 -3.32
C VAL A 322 -6.46 -12.22 -3.92
N ASN A 323 -5.59 -12.74 -3.05
CA ASN A 323 -4.32 -13.32 -3.46
C ASN A 323 -4.52 -14.47 -4.46
N TYR A 324 -3.74 -14.46 -5.54
CA TYR A 324 -3.77 -15.49 -6.59
C TYR A 324 -2.34 -15.86 -7.02
N ASP A 325 -2.20 -17.08 -7.57
CA ASP A 325 -0.92 -17.62 -8.04
C ASP A 325 0.21 -17.47 -7.00
N ASN A 326 0.04 -18.11 -5.84
CA ASN A 326 0.98 -18.02 -4.71
C ASN A 326 1.28 -16.57 -4.31
N ALA A 327 0.24 -15.72 -4.33
CA ALA A 327 0.31 -14.30 -4.05
C ALA A 327 1.33 -13.54 -4.91
N ARG A 328 1.63 -14.00 -6.14
CA ARG A 328 2.37 -13.22 -7.15
C ARG A 328 1.49 -12.18 -7.82
N THR A 329 0.19 -12.44 -7.86
CA THR A 329 -0.82 -11.53 -8.40
C THR A 329 -2.09 -11.60 -7.55
N PHE A 330 -3.14 -10.92 -8.01
CA PHE A 330 -4.43 -10.87 -7.34
C PHE A 330 -5.54 -10.62 -8.35
N TYR A 331 -6.77 -10.80 -7.90
CA TYR A 331 -7.96 -10.32 -8.58
C TYR A 331 -8.81 -9.52 -7.60
N TYR A 332 -9.62 -8.60 -8.13
CA TYR A 332 -10.49 -7.78 -7.30
C TYR A 332 -11.80 -8.51 -6.99
N ARG A 333 -12.29 -8.32 -5.78
CA ARG A 333 -13.65 -8.62 -5.36
C ARG A 333 -14.30 -7.32 -4.92
N GLY A 334 -15.21 -6.80 -5.75
CA GLY A 334 -15.98 -5.61 -5.43
C GLY A 334 -17.09 -5.91 -4.44
N VAL A 335 -17.14 -5.18 -3.33
CA VAL A 335 -18.07 -5.43 -2.22
C VAL A 335 -18.80 -4.14 -1.85
N VAL A 336 -20.12 -4.22 -1.67
CA VAL A 336 -20.89 -3.12 -1.07
C VAL A 336 -20.56 -3.06 0.42
N LYS A 337 -19.77 -2.07 0.84
CA LYS A 337 -19.32 -1.95 2.23
C LYS A 337 -20.27 -1.20 3.13
N LYS A 338 -21.01 -0.24 2.58
CA LYS A 338 -21.93 0.57 3.36
C LYS A 338 -23.04 1.13 2.48
N THR A 339 -24.24 1.16 3.02
CA THR A 339 -25.37 1.90 2.48
C THR A 339 -25.86 2.90 3.52
N GLY A 340 -26.37 4.02 3.07
CA GLY A 340 -26.93 5.09 3.91
C GLY A 340 -26.47 6.45 3.41
N LYS A 341 -26.71 7.51 4.19
CA LYS A 341 -26.11 8.82 3.90
C LYS A 341 -24.64 8.79 4.31
N LEU A 342 -23.75 8.88 3.33
CA LEU A 342 -22.31 8.74 3.51
C LEU A 342 -21.61 10.11 3.55
N ASN A 343 -22.19 11.06 4.30
CA ASN A 343 -21.72 12.46 4.35
C ASN A 343 -20.31 12.61 4.94
N GLU A 344 -19.91 11.68 5.81
CA GLU A 344 -18.58 11.65 6.44
C GLU A 344 -17.57 10.77 5.67
N ASN A 345 -17.97 10.25 4.51
CA ASN A 345 -17.16 9.37 3.68
C ASN A 345 -16.98 9.96 2.29
N ILE A 346 -15.86 9.61 1.65
CA ILE A 346 -15.51 10.11 0.33
C ILE A 346 -15.16 8.92 -0.57
N GLY A 347 -15.62 8.93 -1.81
CA GLY A 347 -15.18 7.99 -2.83
C GLY A 347 -13.93 8.52 -3.51
N ILE A 348 -12.94 7.66 -3.76
CA ILE A 348 -11.85 7.97 -4.69
C ILE A 348 -12.44 8.35 -6.04
N THR A 349 -13.52 7.66 -6.43
CA THR A 349 -14.42 8.07 -7.50
C THR A 349 -15.84 8.17 -6.97
N GLU A 350 -16.58 9.20 -7.39
CA GLU A 350 -17.98 9.41 -7.01
C GLU A 350 -18.87 9.62 -8.23
N TYR A 351 -20.10 9.10 -8.16
CA TYR A 351 -21.11 9.27 -9.20
C TYR A 351 -22.41 9.75 -8.58
N ASP A 352 -22.92 10.91 -8.98
CA ASP A 352 -24.29 11.35 -8.64
C ASP A 352 -25.29 10.63 -9.53
N LEU A 353 -26.11 9.79 -8.90
CA LEU A 353 -27.09 8.94 -9.54
C LEU A 353 -28.52 9.33 -9.16
N SER A 354 -28.72 10.63 -8.89
CA SER A 354 -30.05 11.21 -8.70
C SER A 354 -31.01 10.80 -9.83
N GLY A 355 -32.13 10.21 -9.44
CA GLY A 355 -33.16 9.71 -10.38
C GLY A 355 -32.90 8.31 -10.95
N TYR A 356 -31.78 7.67 -10.60
CA TYR A 356 -31.54 6.25 -10.89
C TYR A 356 -32.00 5.36 -9.73
N GLU A 357 -32.46 4.16 -10.08
CA GLU A 357 -32.82 3.09 -9.15
C GLU A 357 -31.89 1.89 -9.33
N VAL A 358 -31.43 1.34 -8.22
CA VAL A 358 -30.67 0.10 -8.17
C VAL A 358 -31.61 -1.09 -8.35
N LYS A 359 -31.31 -1.97 -9.31
CA LYS A 359 -31.95 -3.28 -9.46
C LYS A 359 -30.92 -4.40 -9.42
N PRO A 360 -31.21 -5.54 -8.75
CA PRO A 360 -30.36 -6.72 -8.75
C PRO A 360 -29.90 -7.13 -10.16
N GLY A 361 -28.63 -7.49 -10.32
CA GLY A 361 -28.12 -8.05 -11.57
C GLY A 361 -28.71 -9.43 -11.82
N LYS A 362 -29.32 -9.65 -12.99
CA LYS A 362 -29.94 -10.91 -13.38
C LYS A 362 -28.90 -11.95 -13.81
N VAL A 363 -29.31 -13.21 -13.76
CA VAL A 363 -28.55 -14.36 -14.31
C VAL A 363 -29.16 -14.81 -15.63
N TYR A 364 -28.35 -14.85 -16.69
CA TYR A 364 -28.72 -15.38 -18.00
C TYR A 364 -28.36 -16.86 -18.08
N ASP A 365 -29.30 -17.72 -18.44
CA ASP A 365 -29.05 -19.16 -18.57
C ASP A 365 -28.50 -19.49 -19.96
N ALA A 366 -27.17 -19.61 -20.06
CA ALA A 366 -26.46 -19.98 -21.28
C ALA A 366 -25.97 -21.43 -21.24
N THR A 367 -26.60 -22.31 -20.45
CA THR A 367 -26.12 -23.69 -20.26
C THR A 367 -26.04 -24.47 -21.59
N ALA A 368 -26.84 -24.09 -22.59
CA ALA A 368 -26.87 -24.70 -23.93
C ALA A 368 -26.23 -23.83 -25.03
N GLU A 369 -25.62 -22.69 -24.69
CA GLU A 369 -25.11 -21.72 -25.66
C GLU A 369 -23.58 -21.62 -25.66
N ASN A 370 -23.01 -21.18 -26.78
CA ASN A 370 -21.60 -20.79 -26.83
C ASN A 370 -21.44 -19.40 -26.18
N ILE A 371 -20.73 -19.34 -25.06
CA ILE A 371 -20.50 -18.14 -24.27
C ILE A 371 -19.81 -17.03 -25.07
N GLU A 372 -18.92 -17.39 -25.99
CA GLU A 372 -18.18 -16.42 -26.81
C GLU A 372 -19.07 -15.69 -27.82
N ALA A 373 -20.22 -16.29 -28.19
CA ALA A 373 -21.18 -15.70 -29.12
C ALA A 373 -22.16 -14.74 -28.43
N ILE A 374 -22.10 -14.60 -27.11
CA ILE A 374 -23.03 -13.77 -26.34
C ILE A 374 -22.73 -12.29 -26.58
N ASP A 375 -23.72 -11.55 -27.08
CA ASP A 375 -23.65 -10.10 -27.17
C ASP A 375 -23.73 -9.48 -25.77
N LYS A 376 -22.56 -9.08 -25.25
CA LYS A 376 -22.44 -8.50 -23.92
C LYS A 376 -23.28 -7.25 -23.72
N ARG A 377 -23.34 -6.36 -24.73
CA ARG A 377 -24.04 -5.07 -24.58
C ARG A 377 -25.54 -5.26 -24.57
N LYS A 378 -26.05 -6.19 -25.40
CA LYS A 378 -27.46 -6.56 -25.39
C LYS A 378 -27.88 -7.06 -24.01
N LEU A 379 -27.17 -8.05 -23.47
CA LEU A 379 -27.50 -8.63 -22.16
C LEU A 379 -27.36 -7.62 -21.01
N TRP A 380 -26.33 -6.77 -21.02
CA TRP A 380 -26.22 -5.68 -20.04
C TRP A 380 -27.41 -4.72 -20.09
N SER A 381 -27.88 -4.36 -21.29
CA SER A 381 -29.04 -3.47 -21.46
C SER A 381 -30.35 -4.10 -20.95
N GLU A 382 -30.43 -5.43 -20.93
CA GLU A 382 -31.55 -6.21 -20.38
C GLU A 382 -31.41 -6.51 -18.87
N GLY A 383 -30.27 -6.15 -18.28
CA GLY A 383 -29.97 -6.28 -16.85
C GLY A 383 -29.25 -7.56 -16.44
N TYR A 384 -28.75 -8.36 -17.39
CA TYR A 384 -28.01 -9.58 -17.11
C TYR A 384 -26.52 -9.28 -16.89
N LEU A 385 -26.01 -9.62 -15.70
CA LEU A 385 -24.61 -9.37 -15.32
C LEU A 385 -23.83 -10.67 -15.06
N THR A 386 -24.56 -11.78 -14.93
CA THR A 386 -24.00 -13.10 -14.64
C THR A 386 -24.52 -14.10 -15.66
N VAL A 387 -23.63 -14.97 -16.14
CA VAL A 387 -23.96 -16.05 -17.06
C VAL A 387 -23.90 -17.38 -16.33
N LYS A 388 -25.01 -18.12 -16.32
CA LYS A 388 -25.00 -19.51 -15.86
C LYS A 388 -24.49 -20.41 -16.97
N THR A 389 -23.55 -21.29 -16.65
CA THR A 389 -22.94 -22.21 -17.61
C THR A 389 -22.67 -23.58 -17.01
N GLY A 390 -22.69 -24.62 -17.84
CA GLY A 390 -22.19 -25.96 -17.51
C GLY A 390 -20.70 -26.17 -17.83
N ASN A 391 -20.00 -25.15 -18.35
CA ASN A 391 -18.59 -25.27 -18.73
C ASN A 391 -17.70 -25.39 -17.49
N LYS A 392 -17.18 -26.61 -17.28
CA LYS A 392 -16.34 -26.94 -16.12
C LYS A 392 -15.01 -26.17 -16.09
N GLU A 393 -14.45 -25.80 -17.24
CA GLU A 393 -13.19 -25.04 -17.30
C GLU A 393 -13.38 -23.61 -16.80
N ILE A 394 -14.50 -22.97 -17.14
CA ILE A 394 -14.83 -21.64 -16.62
C ILE A 394 -15.10 -21.70 -15.13
N LEU A 395 -15.90 -22.68 -14.68
CA LEU A 395 -16.26 -22.83 -13.27
C LEU A 395 -15.09 -23.24 -12.37
N ALA A 396 -14.04 -23.85 -12.93
CA ALA A 396 -12.82 -24.18 -12.19
C ALA A 396 -11.92 -22.96 -11.91
N ARG A 397 -12.15 -21.82 -12.61
CA ARG A 397 -11.36 -20.60 -12.42
C ARG A 397 -11.81 -19.84 -11.16
N LYS A 398 -10.97 -18.90 -10.71
CA LYS A 398 -11.31 -17.98 -9.60
C LYS A 398 -11.93 -16.68 -10.09
N PHE A 399 -11.51 -16.24 -11.26
CA PHE A 399 -11.97 -15.02 -11.91
C PHE A 399 -11.79 -15.14 -13.42
N MET A 400 -12.42 -14.23 -14.16
CA MET A 400 -12.31 -14.10 -15.60
C MET A 400 -11.96 -12.66 -15.96
N LYS A 401 -11.56 -12.39 -17.21
CA LYS A 401 -11.44 -11.03 -17.76
C LYS A 401 -12.44 -10.86 -18.90
N THR A 402 -13.72 -11.03 -18.56
CA THR A 402 -14.84 -10.98 -19.51
C THR A 402 -15.81 -9.89 -19.11
N GLY A 403 -16.87 -9.70 -19.90
CA GLY A 403 -17.97 -8.78 -19.56
C GLY A 403 -19.01 -9.35 -18.59
N PHE A 404 -18.78 -10.51 -17.98
CA PHE A 404 -19.77 -11.17 -17.12
C PHE A 404 -19.14 -11.89 -15.95
N ASN A 405 -19.86 -11.95 -14.83
CA ASN A 405 -19.63 -13.00 -13.85
C ASN A 405 -20.16 -14.33 -14.37
N PHE A 406 -19.75 -15.44 -13.77
CA PHE A 406 -20.27 -16.77 -14.11
C PHE A 406 -20.76 -17.51 -12.88
N THR A 407 -21.69 -18.45 -13.05
CA THR A 407 -22.12 -19.35 -11.99
C THR A 407 -22.51 -20.72 -12.54
N GLY A 408 -22.32 -21.77 -11.72
CA GLY A 408 -22.90 -23.09 -11.97
C GLY A 408 -24.22 -23.31 -11.20
N SER A 409 -24.56 -22.40 -10.29
CA SER A 409 -25.69 -22.55 -9.38
C SER A 409 -27.03 -22.32 -10.09
N SER A 410 -27.95 -23.26 -9.97
CA SER A 410 -29.32 -23.11 -10.45
C SER A 410 -30.18 -22.22 -9.53
N ALA A 411 -29.75 -22.06 -8.27
CA ALA A 411 -30.42 -21.28 -7.24
C ALA A 411 -30.18 -19.77 -7.38
N LEU A 412 -29.02 -19.37 -7.94
CA LEU A 412 -28.72 -17.96 -8.17
C LEU A 412 -29.54 -17.45 -9.38
N LYS A 413 -30.58 -16.67 -9.10
CA LYS A 413 -31.41 -16.01 -10.14
C LYS A 413 -31.08 -14.54 -10.33
N GLN A 414 -30.61 -13.91 -9.25
CA GLN A 414 -30.18 -12.53 -9.21
C GLN A 414 -29.14 -12.35 -8.11
N THR A 415 -28.32 -11.32 -8.24
CA THR A 415 -27.31 -10.96 -7.25
C THR A 415 -27.90 -10.03 -6.19
N PRO A 416 -27.80 -10.35 -4.89
CA PRO A 416 -28.32 -9.49 -3.84
C PRO A 416 -27.55 -8.16 -3.80
N VAL A 417 -28.22 -7.09 -3.37
CA VAL A 417 -27.60 -5.79 -3.12
C VAL A 417 -27.75 -5.44 -1.65
N ASN A 418 -26.85 -5.99 -0.84
CA ASN A 418 -26.83 -5.81 0.61
C ASN A 418 -25.42 -5.39 1.05
N THR A 419 -25.29 -4.90 2.28
CA THR A 419 -23.96 -4.75 2.89
C THR A 419 -23.24 -6.09 2.93
N ASP A 420 -21.94 -6.05 2.62
CA ASP A 420 -21.01 -7.18 2.50
C ASP A 420 -21.26 -8.17 1.37
N SER A 421 -22.25 -7.93 0.49
CA SER A 421 -22.42 -8.71 -0.74
C SER A 421 -21.55 -8.20 -1.89
N GLU A 422 -21.25 -9.08 -2.85
CA GLU A 422 -20.58 -8.69 -4.09
C GLU A 422 -21.39 -7.63 -4.83
N ALA A 423 -20.73 -6.55 -5.22
CA ALA A 423 -21.36 -5.41 -5.88
C ALA A 423 -21.66 -5.74 -7.35
N ASN A 424 -22.87 -6.26 -7.61
CA ASN A 424 -23.35 -6.61 -8.94
C ASN A 424 -24.81 -6.16 -9.11
N PHE A 425 -25.03 -5.04 -9.81
CA PHE A 425 -26.37 -4.50 -10.00
C PHE A 425 -26.44 -3.52 -11.14
N VAL A 426 -27.65 -3.24 -11.61
CA VAL A 426 -27.88 -2.28 -12.69
C VAL A 426 -28.52 -1.00 -12.16
N LEU A 427 -28.21 0.11 -12.82
CA LEU A 427 -28.72 1.43 -12.50
C LEU A 427 -29.72 1.83 -13.59
N VAL A 428 -30.99 1.90 -13.20
CA VAL A 428 -32.13 2.05 -14.09
C VAL A 428 -32.74 3.43 -13.94
N ARG A 429 -33.04 4.08 -15.07
CA ARG A 429 -33.83 5.32 -15.10
C ARG A 429 -34.84 5.23 -16.23
N ASN A 430 -36.10 5.58 -15.94
CA ASN A 430 -37.21 5.49 -16.90
C ASN A 430 -37.32 4.12 -17.59
N GLY A 431 -37.10 3.04 -16.83
CA GLY A 431 -37.13 1.66 -17.33
C GLY A 431 -35.93 1.22 -18.17
N LYS A 432 -34.93 2.09 -18.37
CA LYS A 432 -33.72 1.80 -19.16
C LYS A 432 -32.50 1.64 -18.26
N VAL A 433 -31.67 0.64 -18.54
CA VAL A 433 -30.34 0.50 -17.95
C VAL A 433 -29.37 1.42 -18.70
N ASP A 434 -28.80 2.41 -18.01
CA ASP A 434 -27.74 3.26 -18.57
C ASP A 434 -26.35 2.89 -18.00
N TYR A 435 -26.30 2.42 -16.75
CA TYR A 435 -25.07 2.04 -16.07
C TYR A 435 -25.21 0.69 -15.38
N ILE A 436 -24.08 0.00 -15.21
CA ILE A 436 -24.00 -1.23 -14.44
C ILE A 436 -22.84 -1.15 -13.45
N ILE A 437 -23.00 -1.82 -12.32
CA ILE A 437 -21.92 -2.17 -11.41
C ILE A 437 -21.65 -3.66 -11.59
N LEU A 438 -20.46 -4.01 -12.06
CA LEU A 438 -20.05 -5.39 -12.29
C LEU A 438 -18.74 -5.66 -11.53
N ASN A 439 -18.78 -6.57 -10.56
CA ASN A 439 -17.69 -6.80 -9.60
C ASN A 439 -17.20 -5.50 -8.94
N GLY A 440 -18.14 -4.62 -8.59
CA GLY A 440 -17.87 -3.31 -8.00
C GLY A 440 -17.31 -2.27 -8.96
N PHE A 441 -17.09 -2.58 -10.24
CA PHE A 441 -16.66 -1.59 -11.23
C PHE A 441 -17.86 -0.90 -11.88
N PHE A 442 -17.83 0.43 -11.95
CA PHE A 442 -18.84 1.24 -12.63
C PHE A 442 -18.61 1.22 -14.14
N ILE A 443 -19.66 0.95 -14.92
CA ILE A 443 -19.61 0.93 -16.39
C ILE A 443 -20.77 1.74 -16.95
N ASN A 444 -20.47 2.70 -17.81
CA ASN A 444 -21.41 3.42 -18.64
C ASN A 444 -21.63 2.69 -19.97
N LEU A 445 -22.85 2.20 -20.20
CA LEU A 445 -23.17 1.37 -21.35
C LEU A 445 -23.06 2.09 -22.70
N LYS A 446 -23.03 3.44 -22.71
CA LYS A 446 -22.89 4.24 -23.94
C LYS A 446 -21.44 4.51 -24.33
N SER A 447 -20.56 4.74 -23.37
CA SER A 447 -19.18 5.20 -23.63
C SER A 447 -18.13 4.13 -23.38
N ASP A 448 -18.35 3.24 -22.43
CA ASP A 448 -17.27 2.41 -21.91
C ASP A 448 -17.20 1.10 -22.71
N SER A 449 -15.99 0.63 -23.01
CA SER A 449 -15.75 -0.67 -23.65
C SER A 449 -16.20 -1.84 -22.78
N GLY A 450 -16.24 -1.60 -21.46
CA GLY A 450 -16.51 -2.59 -20.43
C GLY A 450 -15.36 -3.58 -20.25
N ASP A 451 -14.14 -3.12 -20.51
CA ASP A 451 -12.92 -3.84 -20.16
C ASP A 451 -12.69 -3.71 -18.66
N LEU A 452 -12.74 -4.84 -17.96
CA LEU A 452 -12.62 -4.89 -16.51
C LEU A 452 -11.31 -5.57 -16.10
N PRO A 453 -10.72 -5.19 -14.95
CA PRO A 453 -9.58 -5.91 -14.39
C PRO A 453 -9.88 -7.40 -14.20
N ASN A 454 -11.08 -7.70 -13.71
CA ASN A 454 -11.64 -9.05 -13.66
C ASN A 454 -13.15 -9.07 -13.34
N THR A 455 -13.78 -10.20 -13.63
CA THR A 455 -15.12 -10.63 -13.19
C THR A 455 -15.03 -11.91 -12.35
N LEU A 456 -16.10 -12.26 -11.65
CA LEU A 456 -16.10 -13.32 -10.64
C LEU A 456 -16.73 -14.62 -11.13
N ILE A 457 -16.32 -15.72 -10.51
CA ILE A 457 -17.09 -16.97 -10.50
C ILE A 457 -17.89 -17.01 -9.18
N LEU A 458 -19.20 -16.84 -9.28
CA LEU A 458 -20.14 -16.81 -8.16
C LEU A 458 -20.64 -18.22 -7.86
N GLN A 459 -20.59 -18.60 -6.58
CA GLN A 459 -21.02 -19.93 -6.11
C GLN A 459 -22.48 -19.94 -5.65
#